data_AF-A0A0N8TBX8-F1
#
_entry.id   AF-A0A0N8TBX8-F1
#
_cell.length_a   1.000
_cell.length_b   1.000
_cell.length_c   1.000
_cell.angle_alpha   90.00
_cell.angle_beta   90.00
_cell.angle_gamma   90.00
#
_symmetry.space_group_name_H-M   'P 1'
#
loop_
_entity.id
_entity.type
_entity.pdbx_description
1 polymer ?
#
loop_
_entity_poly.entity_id
_entity_poly.type
_entity_poly.pdbx_seq_one_letter_code
_entity_poly.pdbx_strand_id
1 'polypeptide(L)' 'MNLSHATLVLLLAAKIHGTDAGVRVAAKNVVKKLPRSQSDLIYWVIDSKQPL' A
#
# COMPACT_ATOMS: atom_id res chain seq x y z
N MET A 1 -2.32 -12.93 3.13
CA MET A 1 -1.49 -11.97 2.37
C MET A 1 -0.10 -11.96 2.99
N ASN A 2 0.97 -11.76 2.23
CA ASN A 2 2.31 -11.45 2.75
C ASN A 2 2.80 -10.12 2.17
N LEU A 3 3.94 -9.63 2.65
CA LEU A 3 4.49 -8.34 2.21
C LEU A 3 4.67 -8.26 0.68
N SER A 4 5.19 -9.31 0.03
CA SER A 4 5.38 -9.32 -1.42
C SER A 4 4.09 -9.11 -2.20
N HIS A 5 2.99 -9.74 -1.77
CA HIS A 5 1.68 -9.52 -2.39
C HIS A 5 1.19 -8.08 -2.18
N ALA A 6 1.41 -7.50 -0.99
CA ALA A 6 1.03 -6.12 -0.72
C ALA A 6 1.84 -5.14 -1.59
N THR A 7 3.15 -5.35 -1.73
CA THR A 7 4.00 -4.56 -2.63
C THR A 7 3.51 -4.62 -4.07
N LEU A 8 3.15 -5.81 -4.56
CA LEU A 8 2.68 -5.98 -5.93
C LEU A 8 1.36 -5.24 -6.18
N VAL A 9 0.44 -5.25 -5.20
CA VAL A 9 -0.80 -4.47 -5.27
C VAL A 9 -0.52 -2.96 -5.27
N LEU A 10 0.43 -2.47 -4.47
CA LEU A 10 0.79 -1.05 -4.42
C LEU A 10 1.41 -0.57 -5.74
N LEU A 11 2.34 -1.34 -6.30
CA LEU A 11 2.96 -1.03 -7.60
C LEU A 11 1.91 -1.03 -8.73
N LEU A 12 0.97 -1.97 -8.69
CA LEU A 12 -0.13 -2.01 -9.66
C LEU A 12 -1.07 -0.81 -9.49
N ALA A 13 -1.39 -0.43 -8.26
CA ALA A 13 -2.19 0.76 -7.97
C ALA A 13 -1.51 2.03 -8.46
N ALA A 14 -0.19 2.16 -8.27
CA ALA A 14 0.60 3.27 -8.80
C ALA A 14 0.53 3.30 -10.34
N LYS A 15 0.64 2.14 -10.99
CA LYS A 15 0.60 2.05 -12.46
C LYS A 15 -0.79 2.32 -13.07
N ILE A 16 -1.85 1.83 -12.44
CA ILE A 16 -3.23 1.96 -12.95
C ILE A 16 -3.81 3.32 -12.61
N HIS A 17 -3.66 3.78 -11.37
CA HIS A 17 -4.29 5.03 -10.91
C HIS A 17 -3.40 6.25 -11.12
N GLY A 18 -2.07 6.10 -11.10
CA GLY A 18 -1.13 7.20 -11.32
C GLY A 18 -1.27 8.37 -10.32
N THR A 19 -1.88 8.15 -9.16
CA THR A 19 -2.16 9.19 -8.17
C THR A 19 -1.87 8.71 -6.75
N ASP A 20 -1.40 9.62 -5.90
CA ASP A 20 -1.17 9.38 -4.47
C ASP A 20 -2.41 8.84 -3.76
N ALA A 21 -3.59 9.36 -4.12
CA ALA A 21 -4.86 8.93 -3.56
C ALA A 21 -5.16 7.45 -3.89
N GLY A 22 -4.92 7.03 -5.13
CA GLY A 22 -5.09 5.64 -5.55
C GLY A 22 -4.17 4.68 -4.79
N VAL A 23 -2.89 5.05 -4.66
CA VAL A 23 -1.92 4.27 -3.87
C VAL A 23 -2.33 4.19 -2.40
N ARG A 24 -2.80 5.29 -1.80
CA ARG A 24 -3.22 5.32 -0.39
C ARG A 24 -4.46 4.46 -0.14
N VAL A 25 -5.42 4.45 -1.05
CA VAL A 25 -6.60 3.56 -0.97
C VAL A 25 -6.17 2.09 -1.05
N ALA A 26 -5.27 1.75 -1.98
CA ALA A 26 -4.72 0.41 -2.09
C ALA A 26 -3.97 0.00 -0.81
N ALA A 27 -3.12 0.89 -0.26
CA ALA A 27 -2.39 0.67 0.99
C ALA A 27 -3.33 0.40 2.18
N LYS A 28 -4.39 1.20 2.34
CA LYS A 28 -5.43 0.98 3.38
C LYS A 28 -6.18 -0.33 3.22
N ASN A 29 -6.29 -0.87 2.01
CA ASN A 29 -6.94 -2.16 1.76
C ASN A 29 -6.02 -3.34 2.05
N VAL A 30 -4.72 -3.25 1.71
CA VAL A 30 -3.76 -4.35 1.93
C VAL A 30 -3.31 -4.43 3.38
N VAL A 31 -3.18 -3.31 4.10
CA VAL A 31 -2.74 -3.30 5.51
C VAL A 31 -3.65 -4.13 6.41
N LYS A 32 -4.96 -4.13 6.12
CA LYS A 32 -5.99 -4.91 6.84
C LYS A 32 -5.85 -6.43 6.65
N LYS A 33 -5.09 -6.86 5.63
CA LYS A 33 -4.93 -8.26 5.23
C LYS A 33 -3.56 -8.84 5.61
N LEU A 34 -2.65 -8.02 6.14
CA LEU A 34 -1.31 -8.41 6.56
C LEU A 34 -1.28 -8.80 8.05
N PRO A 35 -0.35 -9.72 8.43
CA PRO A 35 -0.01 -9.91 9.84
C PRO A 35 0.50 -8.60 10.44
N ARG A 36 0.18 -8.34 11.71
CA ARG A 36 0.53 -7.10 12.42
C ARG A 36 2.03 -6.77 12.32
N SER A 37 2.89 -7.78 12.38
CA SER A 37 4.35 -7.66 12.29
C SER A 37 4.87 -7.14 10.94
N GLN A 38 4.04 -7.15 9.89
CA GLN A 38 4.40 -6.69 8.54
C GLN A 38 3.65 -5.42 8.13
N SER A 39 2.69 -4.96 8.93
CA SER A 39 1.82 -3.82 8.59
C SER A 39 2.52 -2.47 8.68
N ASP A 40 3.57 -2.34 9.51
CA ASP A 40 4.22 -1.05 9.80
C ASP A 40 4.78 -0.38 8.53
N LEU A 41 5.37 -1.16 7.63
CA LEU A 41 5.87 -0.67 6.34
C LEU A 41 4.77 -0.09 5.46
N ILE A 42 3.55 -0.64 5.53
CA ILE A 42 2.42 -0.12 4.76
C ILE A 42 1.88 1.17 5.36
N TYR A 43 1.95 1.34 6.69
CA TYR A 43 1.58 2.60 7.33
C TYR A 43 2.46 3.76 6.85
N TRP A 44 3.74 3.53 6.58
CA TRP A 44 4.60 4.57 5.99
C TRP A 44 4.09 5.04 4.62
N VAL A 45 3.58 4.13 3.79
CA VAL A 45 2.94 4.49 2.51
C VAL A 45 1.63 5.23 2.75
N ILE A 46 0.83 4.80 3.73
CA ILE A 46 -0.45 5.43 4.07
C ILE A 46 -0.24 6.86 4.60
N ASP A 47 0.84 7.13 5.31
CA ASP A 47 1.11 8.41 5.98
C ASP A 47 2.02 9.33 5.15
N SER A 48 2.67 8.82 4.10
CA SER A 48 3.48 9.63 3.18
C SER A 48 2.64 10.75 2.56
N LYS A 49 3.22 11.95 2.44
CA LYS A 49 2.58 13.07 1.73
C LYS A 49 2.46 12.78 0.23
N GLN A 50 3.44 12.08 -0.33
CA GLN A 50 3.56 11.75 -1.76
C GLN A 50 4.00 10.28 -1.88
N PRO A 51 3.08 9.31 -1.75
CA PRO A 51 3.37 7.89 -1.87
C PRO A 51 3.59 7.36 -3.30
N LEU A 52 3.29 8.14 -4.35
CA LEU A 52 3.59 7.78 -5.74
C LEU A 52 5.07 8.01 -6.10
#